data_AF-A0A7C3IR83-F1
#
_entry.id   AF-A0A7C3IR83-F1
#
_cell.length_a   1.000
_cell.length_b   1.000
_cell.length_c   1.000
_cell.angle_alpha   90.00
_cell.angle_beta   90.00
_cell.angle_gamma   90.00
#
_symmetry.space_group_name_H-M   'P 1'
#
loop_
_entity.id
_entity.type
_entity.pdbx_description
1 polymer ?
#
loop_
_entity_poly.entity_id
_entity_poly.type
_entity_poly.pdbx_seq_one_letter_code
_entity_poly.pdbx_strand_id
1 'polypeptide(L)'
;MPVTLKQVEGFPMIISESSWVPPQGYQSEGPFLVAAYQSLNGVDAFYWFATGEEGWREPGSANGYLPSEGKWVCATPMLMGQWPAAALLYRKGYVRQGKPVVHEQRSLDDLWQRRMPIIAEDAGYDPNRDRDQLSKESNVKGGVNPLAYLVGPVVVTYGGDPARSRVADLSKFIDPSARTVVSNTGELKWDYGRGLCKLNAPKAQGVTGFLKKAESIACADVTIQSGNDYATVLVVAMDDKPLAASGKVLVQVGTTQRPTGWKTRPAKVGGQDGEEVADFGKAPWLIVEGDVKVTIRNPQLKTAVVLDPNGMPGKRIPLADSGAGKTLVFPPDALYVVLE
;
A
#
# COMPACT_ATOMS: atom_id res chain seq x y z
N MET A 1 -6.60 -4.81 4.16
CA MET A 1 -5.26 -4.76 3.53
C MET A 1 -4.52 -6.01 4.01
N PRO A 2 -3.87 -6.81 3.15
CA PRO A 2 -3.43 -8.15 3.54
C PRO A 2 -2.37 -8.23 4.64
N VAL A 3 -1.60 -7.15 4.86
CA VAL A 3 -0.56 -7.07 5.92
C VAL A 3 -1.10 -6.64 7.29
N THR A 4 -2.42 -6.53 7.47
CA THR A 4 -3.07 -6.29 8.78
C THR A 4 -3.29 -7.61 9.50
N LEU A 5 -2.20 -8.23 9.96
CA LEU A 5 -2.20 -9.54 10.60
C LEU A 5 -1.76 -9.44 12.05
N LYS A 6 -2.36 -10.27 12.92
CA LYS A 6 -1.88 -10.49 14.28
C LYS A 6 -0.70 -11.45 14.24
N GLN A 7 0.42 -11.03 14.82
CA GLN A 7 1.68 -11.75 14.75
C GLN A 7 1.97 -12.50 16.04
N VAL A 8 2.52 -13.71 15.96
CA VAL A 8 2.94 -14.44 17.16
C VAL A 8 4.23 -13.83 17.67
N GLU A 9 4.24 -13.38 18.92
CA GLU A 9 5.40 -12.74 19.53
C GLU A 9 6.62 -13.66 19.49
N GLY A 10 7.75 -13.15 18.98
CA GLY A 10 9.02 -13.88 18.91
C GLY A 10 9.16 -14.82 17.70
N PHE A 11 8.18 -14.88 16.80
CA PHE A 11 8.23 -15.69 15.58
C PHE A 11 8.10 -14.82 14.32
N PRO A 12 8.75 -15.22 13.21
CA PRO A 12 8.56 -14.53 11.95
C PRO A 12 7.13 -14.72 11.43
N MET A 13 6.61 -13.71 10.74
CA MET A 13 5.32 -13.76 10.05
C MET A 13 5.52 -13.59 8.54
N ILE A 14 4.98 -14.53 7.77
CA ILE A 14 5.00 -14.45 6.31
C ILE A 14 3.59 -14.51 5.75
N ILE A 15 3.34 -13.74 4.71
CA ILE A 15 2.16 -13.90 3.85
C ILE A 15 2.61 -14.71 2.65
N SER A 16 2.24 -16.00 2.63
CA SER A 16 2.67 -16.93 1.60
C SER A 16 2.10 -16.63 0.22
N GLU A 17 0.92 -16.01 0.14
CA GLU A 17 0.27 -15.64 -1.12
C GLU A 17 -0.72 -14.48 -0.91
N SER A 18 -0.60 -13.41 -1.69
CA SER A 18 -1.66 -12.40 -1.84
C SER A 18 -1.46 -11.53 -3.10
N SER A 19 -2.48 -10.77 -3.51
CA SER A 19 -2.45 -9.95 -4.73
C SER A 19 -3.54 -8.88 -4.76
N TRP A 20 -3.42 -7.93 -5.68
CA TRP A 20 -4.51 -7.01 -6.07
C TRP A 20 -5.08 -7.50 -7.38
N VAL A 21 -6.24 -8.16 -7.33
CA VAL A 21 -6.78 -8.88 -8.47
C VAL A 21 -7.61 -7.97 -9.39
N PRO A 22 -7.49 -8.09 -10.72
CA PRO A 22 -8.45 -7.48 -11.64
C PRO A 22 -9.88 -8.01 -11.40
N PRO A 23 -10.94 -7.25 -11.71
CA PRO A 23 -10.95 -6.01 -12.50
C PRO A 23 -10.71 -4.71 -11.71
N GLN A 24 -10.17 -4.81 -10.49
CA GLN A 24 -9.75 -3.65 -9.69
C GLN A 24 -8.90 -2.68 -10.52
N GLY A 25 -9.29 -1.41 -10.58
CA GLY A 25 -8.54 -0.36 -11.31
C GLY A 25 -7.29 0.14 -10.59
N TYR A 26 -7.28 -0.01 -9.27
CA TYR A 26 -6.33 0.65 -8.38
C TYR A 26 -5.18 -0.27 -7.97
N GLN A 27 -4.69 -1.13 -8.88
CA GLN A 27 -3.65 -2.12 -8.53
C GLN A 27 -2.31 -1.48 -8.13
N SER A 28 -2.01 -0.27 -8.64
CA SER A 28 -0.76 0.45 -8.36
C SER A 28 -0.52 0.73 -6.88
N GLU A 29 -1.57 0.76 -6.06
CA GLU A 29 -1.46 0.96 -4.62
C GLU A 29 -0.84 -0.24 -3.90
N GLY A 30 -0.98 -1.45 -4.47
CA GLY A 30 -0.66 -2.70 -3.78
C GLY A 30 0.78 -2.71 -3.26
N PRO A 31 1.81 -2.60 -4.12
CA PRO A 31 3.20 -2.59 -3.69
C PRO A 31 3.55 -1.46 -2.72
N PHE A 32 2.96 -0.27 -2.92
CA PHE A 32 3.12 0.86 -2.01
C PHE A 32 2.60 0.53 -0.60
N LEU A 33 1.36 0.05 -0.51
CA LEU A 33 0.70 -0.25 0.76
C LEU A 33 1.33 -1.44 1.47
N VAL A 34 1.66 -2.49 0.72
CA VAL A 34 2.37 -3.65 1.26
C VAL A 34 3.71 -3.21 1.83
N ALA A 35 4.59 -2.58 1.06
CA ALA A 35 5.91 -2.19 1.55
C ALA A 35 5.83 -1.25 2.76
N ALA A 36 4.91 -0.29 2.76
CA ALA A 36 4.72 0.67 3.85
C ALA A 36 4.25 -0.01 5.15
N TYR A 37 3.16 -0.76 5.10
CA TYR A 37 2.56 -1.36 6.30
C TYR A 37 3.22 -2.64 6.74
N GLN A 38 3.86 -3.37 5.82
CA GLN A 38 4.76 -4.47 6.15
C GLN A 38 5.93 -3.96 7.00
N SER A 39 6.55 -2.83 6.62
CA SER A 39 7.61 -2.17 7.39
C SER A 39 7.10 -1.69 8.76
N LEU A 40 5.94 -1.02 8.81
CA LEU A 40 5.35 -0.54 10.06
C LEU A 40 5.07 -1.68 11.03
N ASN A 41 4.44 -2.75 10.55
CA ASN A 41 3.96 -3.84 11.39
C ASN A 41 5.04 -4.88 11.70
N GLY A 42 6.12 -4.94 10.94
CA GLY A 42 7.19 -5.93 11.13
C GLY A 42 6.86 -7.31 10.55
N VAL A 43 6.03 -7.39 9.50
CA VAL A 43 5.76 -8.66 8.80
C VAL A 43 6.94 -9.01 7.91
N ASP A 44 7.60 -10.14 8.13
CA ASP A 44 8.91 -10.45 7.54
C ASP A 44 8.91 -10.67 6.02
N ALA A 45 7.84 -11.25 5.47
CA ALA A 45 7.76 -11.53 4.03
C ALA A 45 6.33 -11.42 3.47
N PHE A 46 6.26 -11.00 2.21
CA PHE A 46 5.06 -10.97 1.40
C PHE A 46 5.35 -11.56 0.04
N TYR A 47 4.64 -12.64 -0.30
CA TYR A 47 4.76 -13.32 -1.57
C TYR A 47 3.60 -12.91 -2.51
N TRP A 48 3.97 -12.30 -3.63
CA TRP A 48 3.02 -11.84 -4.65
C TRP A 48 2.50 -13.02 -5.48
N PHE A 49 1.20 -13.29 -5.40
CA PHE A 49 0.55 -14.33 -6.18
C PHE A 49 -0.07 -13.75 -7.47
N ALA A 50 0.25 -14.23 -8.66
CA ALA A 50 1.35 -15.12 -9.00
C ALA A 50 2.02 -14.65 -10.30
N THR A 51 3.30 -14.97 -10.43
CA THR A 51 4.03 -14.92 -11.67
C THR A 51 3.99 -16.30 -12.32
N GLY A 52 3.53 -16.39 -13.57
CA GLY A 52 3.58 -17.61 -14.38
C GLY A 52 4.45 -17.46 -15.63
N GLU A 53 5.13 -16.31 -15.77
CA GLU A 53 5.88 -15.88 -16.94
C GLU A 53 7.21 -15.28 -16.48
N GLU A 54 8.22 -15.29 -17.36
CA GLU A 54 9.55 -14.71 -17.08
C GLU A 54 9.55 -13.16 -17.06
N GLY A 55 8.53 -12.54 -17.68
CA GLY A 55 8.42 -11.09 -17.81
C GLY A 55 6.99 -10.59 -17.63
N TRP A 56 6.65 -9.50 -18.32
CA TRP A 56 5.30 -8.96 -18.32
C TRP A 56 4.32 -9.97 -18.92
N ARG A 57 3.26 -10.28 -18.18
CA ARG A 57 2.18 -11.14 -18.66
C ARG A 57 1.16 -10.32 -19.45
N GLU A 58 0.81 -10.77 -20.65
CA GLU A 58 -0.28 -10.19 -21.44
C GLU A 58 -1.64 -10.38 -20.74
N PRO A 59 -2.61 -9.46 -20.94
CA PRO A 59 -3.97 -9.66 -20.45
C PRO A 59 -4.60 -10.86 -21.15
N GLY A 60 -5.17 -11.77 -20.38
CA GLY A 60 -5.77 -12.96 -20.97
C GLY A 60 -6.35 -13.94 -19.96
N SER A 61 -7.10 -14.90 -20.49
CA SER A 61 -7.80 -15.90 -19.70
C SER A 61 -6.86 -16.73 -18.83
N ALA A 62 -7.24 -16.97 -17.58
CA ALA A 62 -6.51 -17.86 -16.69
C ALA A 62 -6.61 -19.33 -17.10
N ASN A 63 -7.69 -19.74 -17.77
CA ASN A 63 -7.89 -21.11 -18.24
C ASN A 63 -7.75 -21.27 -19.76
N GLY A 64 -7.53 -20.18 -20.50
CA GLY A 64 -7.39 -20.19 -21.96
C GLY A 64 -8.70 -20.29 -22.75
N TYR A 65 -9.85 -20.48 -22.08
CA TYR A 65 -11.14 -20.71 -22.76
C TYR A 65 -12.16 -19.61 -22.52
N LEU A 66 -12.28 -19.10 -21.28
CA LEU A 66 -13.24 -18.04 -20.94
C LEU A 66 -12.57 -16.66 -21.06
N PRO A 67 -13.14 -15.72 -21.83
CA PRO A 67 -12.62 -14.35 -21.92
C PRO A 67 -12.45 -13.72 -20.54
N SER A 68 -11.27 -13.17 -20.28
CA SER A 68 -10.90 -12.51 -19.02
C SER A 68 -9.56 -11.79 -19.22
N GLU A 69 -9.26 -10.81 -18.37
CA GLU A 69 -7.93 -10.18 -18.28
C GLU A 69 -6.95 -10.92 -17.33
N GLY A 70 -7.41 -12.01 -16.70
CA GLY A 70 -6.64 -12.83 -15.78
C GLY A 70 -6.87 -12.40 -14.32
N LYS A 71 -7.48 -13.27 -13.51
CA LYS A 71 -7.79 -12.97 -12.09
C LYS A 71 -6.56 -12.95 -11.19
N TRP A 72 -5.72 -13.98 -11.31
CA TRP A 72 -4.54 -14.17 -10.47
C TRP A 72 -3.29 -13.84 -11.29
N VAL A 73 -2.89 -12.58 -11.28
CA VAL A 73 -1.72 -12.08 -11.99
C VAL A 73 -1.08 -10.93 -11.23
N CYS A 74 0.24 -10.99 -11.04
CA CYS A 74 1.01 -9.87 -10.50
C CYS A 74 2.08 -9.33 -11.47
N ALA A 75 2.40 -10.07 -12.54
CA ALA A 75 3.33 -9.66 -13.60
C ALA A 75 2.74 -8.60 -14.56
N THR A 76 2.07 -7.59 -14.02
CA THR A 76 1.46 -6.48 -14.77
C THR A 76 2.16 -5.15 -14.50
N PRO A 77 2.05 -4.15 -15.40
CA PRO A 77 2.63 -2.83 -15.17
C PRO A 77 2.26 -2.18 -13.83
N MET A 78 1.00 -2.30 -13.40
CA MET A 78 0.52 -1.70 -12.14
C MET A 78 0.73 -2.58 -10.90
N LEU A 79 1.35 -3.76 -11.00
CA LEU A 79 1.80 -4.54 -9.85
C LEU A 79 3.32 -4.74 -9.87
N MET A 80 3.82 -5.62 -10.73
CA MET A 80 5.26 -5.86 -10.88
C MET A 80 6.03 -4.58 -11.24
N GLY A 81 5.44 -3.71 -12.07
CA GLY A 81 6.05 -2.41 -12.40
C GLY A 81 6.00 -1.38 -11.29
N GLN A 82 5.41 -1.71 -10.14
CA GLN A 82 5.46 -0.87 -8.95
C GLN A 82 6.37 -1.46 -7.86
N TRP A 83 7.06 -2.57 -8.13
CA TRP A 83 8.01 -3.17 -7.19
C TRP A 83 9.34 -2.43 -7.01
N PRO A 84 9.99 -1.80 -8.00
CA PRO A 84 11.35 -1.29 -7.81
C PRO A 84 11.51 -0.33 -6.62
N ALA A 85 10.67 0.71 -6.52
CA ALA A 85 10.72 1.64 -5.40
C ALA A 85 10.21 1.02 -4.09
N ALA A 86 9.14 0.20 -4.15
CA ALA A 86 8.55 -0.46 -2.99
C ALA A 86 9.50 -1.49 -2.35
N ALA A 87 10.19 -2.28 -3.16
CA ALA A 87 11.18 -3.26 -2.73
C ALA A 87 12.40 -2.58 -2.11
N LEU A 88 12.88 -1.48 -2.70
CA LEU A 88 13.97 -0.70 -2.14
C LEU A 88 13.59 -0.14 -0.76
N LEU A 89 12.41 0.47 -0.65
CA LEU A 89 11.87 1.00 0.60
C LEU A 89 11.82 -0.06 1.70
N TYR A 90 11.23 -1.23 1.40
CA TYR A 90 11.07 -2.31 2.37
C TYR A 90 12.41 -2.93 2.77
N ARG A 91 13.21 -3.36 1.78
CA ARG A 91 14.48 -4.08 2.04
C ARG A 91 15.52 -3.22 2.75
N LYS A 92 15.44 -1.90 2.61
CA LYS A 92 16.34 -0.96 3.29
C LYS A 92 15.78 -0.43 4.62
N GLY A 93 14.57 -0.82 5.01
CA GLY A 93 13.95 -0.39 6.27
C GLY A 93 13.72 1.12 6.34
N TYR A 94 13.29 1.74 5.23
CA TYR A 94 13.12 3.19 5.17
C TYR A 94 11.90 3.72 5.91
N VAL A 95 10.89 2.87 6.14
CA VAL A 95 9.82 3.12 7.10
C VAL A 95 10.20 2.43 8.41
N ARG A 96 10.12 3.16 9.51
CA ARG A 96 10.43 2.64 10.84
C ARG A 96 9.34 1.66 11.28
N GLN A 97 9.76 0.52 11.81
CA GLN A 97 8.84 -0.39 12.49
C GLN A 97 8.23 0.27 13.73
N GLY A 98 6.92 0.13 13.88
CA GLY A 98 6.16 0.67 15.00
C GLY A 98 6.38 -0.12 16.29
N LYS A 99 5.96 0.46 17.42
CA LYS A 99 5.82 -0.29 18.68
C LYS A 99 4.47 -1.03 18.68
N PRO A 100 4.35 -2.23 19.30
CA PRO A 100 3.05 -2.89 19.36
C PRO A 100 1.97 -2.00 19.99
N VAL A 101 0.83 -1.88 19.31
CA VAL A 101 -0.35 -1.14 19.78
C VAL A 101 -1.39 -2.05 20.40
N VAL A 102 -1.32 -3.34 20.09
CA VAL A 102 -2.07 -4.40 20.76
C VAL A 102 -1.10 -5.52 21.08
N HIS A 103 -1.11 -5.96 22.33
CA HIS A 103 -0.48 -7.19 22.78
C HIS A 103 -1.57 -8.05 23.42
N GLU A 104 -2.05 -9.04 22.68
CA GLU A 104 -3.03 -9.99 23.18
C GLU A 104 -2.32 -11.16 23.87
N GLN A 105 -2.76 -11.55 25.06
CA GLN A 105 -2.38 -12.82 25.65
C GLN A 105 -3.58 -13.76 25.65
N ARG A 106 -3.37 -15.00 25.20
CA ARG A 106 -4.43 -16.01 25.13
C ARG A 106 -4.03 -17.25 25.90
N SER A 107 -4.86 -17.67 26.85
CA SER A 107 -4.69 -18.95 27.54
C SER A 107 -4.98 -20.13 26.60
N LEU A 108 -4.43 -21.31 26.91
CA LEU A 108 -4.74 -22.53 26.15
C LEU A 108 -6.22 -22.91 26.27
N ASP A 109 -6.83 -22.69 27.44
CA ASP A 109 -8.26 -22.94 27.67
C ASP A 109 -9.14 -22.03 26.80
N ASP A 110 -8.81 -20.73 26.69
CA ASP A 110 -9.54 -19.80 25.83
C ASP A 110 -9.45 -20.20 24.35
N LEU A 111 -8.30 -20.72 23.91
CA LEU A 111 -8.11 -21.24 22.55
C LEU A 111 -8.94 -22.51 22.33
N TRP A 112 -8.86 -23.48 23.26
CA TRP A 112 -9.60 -24.74 23.19
C TRP A 112 -11.12 -24.53 23.16
N GLN A 113 -11.61 -23.61 23.97
CA GLN A 113 -13.02 -23.22 24.02
C GLN A 113 -13.44 -22.31 22.85
N ARG A 114 -12.51 -21.98 21.93
CA ARG A 114 -12.74 -21.08 20.78
C ARG A 114 -13.29 -19.71 21.19
N ARG A 115 -12.84 -19.18 22.34
CA ARG A 115 -13.22 -17.83 22.77
C ARG A 115 -12.76 -16.81 21.75
N MET A 116 -13.51 -15.72 21.62
CA MET A 116 -13.18 -14.66 20.68
C MET A 116 -11.87 -13.98 21.08
N PRO A 117 -11.00 -13.64 20.13
CA PRO A 117 -9.87 -12.77 20.41
C PRO A 117 -10.34 -11.33 20.63
N ILE A 118 -9.53 -10.51 21.30
CA ILE A 118 -9.81 -9.08 21.48
C ILE A 118 -9.72 -8.31 20.16
N ILE A 119 -9.01 -8.86 19.17
CA ILE A 119 -8.90 -8.37 17.80
C ILE A 119 -8.67 -9.53 16.82
N ALA A 120 -9.29 -9.44 15.65
CA ALA A 120 -9.13 -10.38 14.54
C ALA A 120 -8.89 -9.62 13.23
N GLU A 121 -8.32 -10.30 12.26
CA GLU A 121 -7.97 -9.79 10.92
C GLU A 121 -9.20 -9.57 10.05
N ASP A 122 -10.24 -10.37 10.28
CA ASP A 122 -11.53 -10.26 9.62
C ASP A 122 -12.67 -10.42 10.64
N ALA A 123 -13.83 -9.86 10.32
CA ALA A 123 -15.02 -10.05 11.12
C ALA A 123 -15.47 -11.51 11.02
N GLY A 124 -15.69 -12.15 12.18
CA GLY A 124 -16.30 -13.48 12.22
C GLY A 124 -17.71 -13.44 11.61
N TYR A 125 -18.02 -14.39 10.74
CA TYR A 125 -19.33 -14.52 10.09
C TYR A 125 -20.25 -15.55 10.78
N ASP A 126 -19.73 -16.39 11.69
CA ASP A 126 -20.48 -17.51 12.24
C ASP A 126 -21.25 -17.08 13.51
N PRO A 127 -22.58 -16.88 13.42
CA PRO A 127 -23.38 -16.38 14.53
C PRO A 127 -23.55 -17.40 15.67
N ASN A 128 -23.04 -18.64 15.56
CA ASN A 128 -23.02 -19.61 16.66
C ASN A 128 -21.65 -19.65 17.38
N ARG A 129 -20.58 -19.23 16.70
CA ARG A 129 -19.22 -19.12 17.25
C ARG A 129 -18.93 -17.71 17.77
N ASP A 130 -19.43 -16.69 17.08
CA ASP A 130 -19.00 -15.29 17.24
C ASP A 130 -19.94 -14.48 18.16
N ARG A 131 -20.67 -15.14 19.07
CA ARG A 131 -21.54 -14.49 20.07
C ARG A 131 -20.75 -14.15 21.32
N ASP A 132 -20.37 -12.89 21.51
CA ASP A 132 -19.99 -12.24 22.79
C ASP A 132 -19.21 -13.10 23.81
N GLN A 133 -18.31 -13.97 23.33
CA GLN A 133 -17.53 -14.90 24.14
C GLN A 133 -16.06 -14.46 24.22
N LEU A 134 -15.83 -13.18 24.52
CA LEU A 134 -14.52 -12.74 25.00
C LEU A 134 -14.20 -13.45 26.33
N SER A 135 -12.90 -13.66 26.57
CA SER A 135 -12.45 -14.27 27.81
C SER A 135 -12.93 -13.48 29.04
N LYS A 136 -13.48 -14.18 30.05
CA LYS A 136 -13.92 -13.55 31.31
C LYS A 136 -12.73 -12.98 32.08
N GLU A 137 -11.56 -13.57 31.89
CA GLU A 137 -10.29 -13.21 32.49
C GLU A 137 -9.62 -12.03 31.75
N SER A 138 -10.01 -11.76 30.50
CA SER A 138 -9.47 -10.63 29.73
C SER A 138 -9.73 -9.30 30.43
N ASN A 139 -8.71 -8.47 30.55
CA ASN A 139 -8.85 -7.08 31.00
C ASN A 139 -9.43 -6.16 29.91
N VAL A 140 -9.51 -6.62 28.65
CA VAL A 140 -10.11 -5.90 27.51
C VAL A 140 -11.49 -6.49 27.23
N LYS A 141 -12.55 -5.71 27.49
CA LYS A 141 -13.95 -6.20 27.47
C LYS A 141 -14.75 -5.85 26.21
N GLY A 142 -14.37 -4.82 25.47
CA GLY A 142 -15.12 -4.31 24.31
C GLY A 142 -14.53 -4.64 22.95
N GLY A 143 -13.53 -5.54 22.90
CA GLY A 143 -12.69 -5.72 21.71
C GLY A 143 -11.83 -4.49 21.41
N VAL A 144 -11.15 -4.51 20.27
CA VAL A 144 -10.26 -3.44 19.82
C VAL A 144 -10.71 -2.96 18.44
N ASN A 145 -10.61 -1.64 18.21
CA ASN A 145 -10.89 -1.06 16.91
C ASN A 145 -9.99 -1.70 15.82
N PRO A 146 -10.55 -2.28 14.74
CA PRO A 146 -9.78 -2.93 13.67
C PRO A 146 -8.76 -2.00 12.99
N LEU A 147 -8.94 -0.68 13.05
CA LEU A 147 -7.98 0.29 12.53
C LEU A 147 -6.65 0.29 13.32
N ALA A 148 -6.55 -0.42 14.44
CA ALA A 148 -5.31 -0.62 15.19
C ALA A 148 -4.17 -1.16 14.31
N TYR A 149 -4.45 -2.04 13.34
CA TYR A 149 -3.45 -2.57 12.42
C TYR A 149 -2.82 -1.52 11.49
N LEU A 150 -3.46 -0.34 11.34
CA LEU A 150 -2.91 0.81 10.62
C LEU A 150 -2.11 1.74 11.54
N VAL A 151 -2.25 1.61 12.86
CA VAL A 151 -1.51 2.39 13.84
C VAL A 151 -0.14 1.76 14.10
N GLY A 152 -0.06 0.44 14.24
CA GLY A 152 1.19 -0.28 14.45
C GLY A 152 0.99 -1.78 14.67
N PRO A 153 2.06 -2.51 15.02
CA PRO A 153 2.01 -3.96 15.18
C PRO A 153 0.93 -4.42 16.17
N VAL A 154 0.27 -5.51 15.82
CA VAL A 154 -0.67 -6.25 16.67
C VAL A 154 -0.05 -7.62 16.90
N VAL A 155 0.23 -7.96 18.15
CA VAL A 155 0.97 -9.19 18.51
C VAL A 155 0.19 -10.03 19.51
N VAL A 156 0.43 -11.35 19.49
CA VAL A 156 -0.20 -12.32 20.39
C VAL A 156 0.82 -13.24 21.04
N THR A 157 0.60 -13.52 22.33
CA THR A 157 1.26 -14.60 23.07
C THR A 157 0.25 -15.71 23.34
N TYR A 158 0.49 -16.91 22.81
CA TYR A 158 -0.31 -18.10 23.11
C TYR A 158 0.21 -18.81 24.36
N GLY A 159 -0.69 -19.36 25.19
CA GLY A 159 -0.37 -19.89 26.51
C GLY A 159 -0.11 -18.80 27.57
N GLY A 160 -0.46 -17.56 27.27
CA GLY A 160 -0.33 -16.42 28.18
C GLY A 160 -1.53 -16.24 29.12
N ASP A 161 -1.48 -15.18 29.92
CA ASP A 161 -2.55 -14.79 30.83
C ASP A 161 -3.41 -13.68 30.19
N PRO A 162 -4.69 -13.93 29.88
CA PRO A 162 -5.59 -12.94 29.28
C PRO A 162 -5.67 -11.61 30.03
N ALA A 163 -5.49 -11.61 31.35
CA ALA A 163 -5.49 -10.40 32.17
C ALA A 163 -4.29 -9.47 31.90
N ARG A 164 -3.25 -9.97 31.24
CA ARG A 164 -2.03 -9.25 30.87
C ARG A 164 -2.06 -8.68 29.44
N SER A 165 -3.19 -8.79 28.75
CA SER A 165 -3.37 -8.14 27.44
C SER A 165 -3.24 -6.62 27.56
N ARG A 166 -2.72 -5.95 26.53
CA ARG A 166 -2.54 -4.50 26.51
C ARG A 166 -3.00 -3.91 25.19
N VAL A 167 -3.60 -2.74 25.26
CA VAL A 167 -3.99 -1.95 24.10
C VAL A 167 -3.50 -0.53 24.34
N ALA A 168 -2.79 0.04 23.38
CA ALA A 168 -2.38 1.43 23.41
C ALA A 168 -3.62 2.35 23.37
N ASP A 169 -3.47 3.59 23.81
CA ASP A 169 -4.53 4.59 23.66
C ASP A 169 -4.68 4.97 22.18
N LEU A 170 -5.56 4.26 21.46
CA LEU A 170 -5.78 4.41 20.03
C LEU A 170 -6.42 5.76 19.67
N SER A 171 -7.05 6.46 20.62
CA SER A 171 -7.67 7.77 20.38
C SER A 171 -6.64 8.84 19.96
N LYS A 172 -5.36 8.62 20.26
CA LYS A 172 -4.24 9.48 19.84
C LYS A 172 -3.90 9.36 18.35
N PHE A 173 -4.38 8.31 17.69
CA PHE A 173 -3.96 7.92 16.35
C PHE A 173 -5.12 7.79 15.37
N ILE A 174 -6.32 7.49 15.87
CA ILE A 174 -7.53 7.32 15.06
C ILE A 174 -8.43 8.52 15.34
N ASP A 175 -8.73 9.27 14.28
CA ASP A 175 -9.75 10.32 14.31
C ASP A 175 -10.95 9.87 13.46
N PRO A 176 -12.03 9.37 14.09
CA PRO A 176 -13.22 8.94 13.37
C PRO A 176 -13.95 10.08 12.68
N SER A 177 -13.86 11.30 13.22
CA SER A 177 -14.55 12.48 12.69
C SER A 177 -13.89 12.99 11.41
N ALA A 178 -12.56 13.09 11.42
CA ALA A 178 -11.76 13.41 10.24
C ALA A 178 -11.60 12.22 9.29
N ARG A 179 -11.98 11.01 9.73
CA ARG A 179 -11.80 9.76 9.00
C ARG A 179 -10.34 9.48 8.65
N THR A 180 -9.48 9.60 9.67
CA THR A 180 -8.04 9.40 9.50
C THR A 180 -7.43 8.48 10.54
N VAL A 181 -6.35 7.81 10.16
CA VAL A 181 -5.47 7.03 11.03
C VAL A 181 -4.03 7.46 10.78
N VAL A 182 -3.26 7.68 11.85
CA VAL A 182 -1.83 7.99 11.79
C VAL A 182 -1.05 6.87 12.47
N SER A 183 0.03 6.38 11.85
CA SER A 183 0.88 5.37 12.48
C SER A 183 1.52 5.91 13.76
N ASN A 184 1.85 5.04 14.70
CA ASN A 184 2.54 5.43 15.92
C ASN A 184 4.00 5.89 15.71
N THR A 185 4.50 5.73 14.47
CA THR A 185 5.76 6.32 14.03
C THR A 185 5.59 7.74 13.48
N GLY A 186 4.37 8.13 13.10
CA GLY A 186 4.06 9.38 12.40
C GLY A 186 4.39 9.38 10.91
N GLU A 187 4.92 8.28 10.37
CA GLU A 187 5.40 8.20 8.98
C GLU A 187 4.29 7.81 8.00
N LEU A 188 3.20 7.19 8.45
CA LEU A 188 2.06 6.81 7.60
C LEU A 188 0.79 7.52 8.06
N LYS A 189 0.01 8.01 7.10
CA LYS A 189 -1.34 8.54 7.35
C LYS A 189 -2.33 7.95 6.35
N TRP A 190 -3.33 7.26 6.85
CA TRP A 190 -4.48 6.77 6.10
C TRP A 190 -5.65 7.75 6.25
N ASP A 191 -6.08 8.39 5.17
CA ASP A 191 -7.23 9.29 5.11
C ASP A 191 -8.32 8.62 4.27
N TYR A 192 -9.15 7.80 4.93
CA TYR A 192 -10.23 7.07 4.26
C TYR A 192 -11.44 7.96 3.98
N GLY A 193 -11.49 9.18 4.54
CA GLY A 193 -12.47 10.19 4.17
C GLY A 193 -12.24 10.73 2.76
N ARG A 194 -10.97 10.94 2.38
CA ARG A 194 -10.56 11.41 1.06
C ARG A 194 -10.09 10.31 0.11
N GLY A 195 -9.86 9.10 0.63
CA GLY A 195 -9.34 7.96 -0.12
C GLY A 195 -7.87 8.15 -0.50
N LEU A 196 -7.05 8.52 0.48
CA LEU A 196 -5.60 8.75 0.32
C LEU A 196 -4.81 8.00 1.39
N CYS A 197 -3.68 7.42 1.02
CA CYS A 197 -2.67 6.97 1.97
C CYS A 197 -1.34 7.67 1.69
N LYS A 198 -0.83 8.40 2.69
CA LYS A 198 0.41 9.18 2.59
C LYS A 198 1.53 8.51 3.38
N LEU A 199 2.72 8.48 2.79
CA LEU A 199 3.96 8.02 3.38
C LEU A 199 4.93 9.20 3.48
N ASN A 200 5.49 9.42 4.66
CA ASN A 200 6.32 10.57 4.98
C ASN A 200 7.52 10.19 5.87
N ALA A 201 8.36 9.26 5.39
CA ALA A 201 9.59 8.89 6.06
C ALA A 201 10.77 9.73 5.53
N PRO A 202 11.89 9.88 6.26
CA PRO A 202 13.01 10.72 5.82
C PRO A 202 13.62 10.29 4.48
N LYS A 203 13.64 8.98 4.19
CA LYS A 203 14.29 8.38 3.00
C LYS A 203 13.31 7.94 1.91
N ALA A 204 12.01 8.01 2.19
CA ALA A 204 10.95 7.67 1.26
C ALA A 204 9.71 8.50 1.57
N GLN A 205 9.12 9.14 0.56
CA GLN A 205 7.90 9.94 0.69
C GLN A 205 7.00 9.66 -0.51
N GLY A 206 5.69 9.73 -0.33
CA GLY A 206 4.76 9.37 -1.40
C GLY A 206 3.31 9.36 -0.98
N VAL A 207 2.45 9.09 -1.95
CA VAL A 207 1.00 9.04 -1.76
C VAL A 207 0.37 8.09 -2.77
N THR A 208 -0.65 7.36 -2.35
CA THR A 208 -1.53 6.59 -3.23
C THR A 208 -2.99 6.95 -2.95
N GLY A 209 -3.84 6.91 -3.97
CA GLY A 209 -5.27 7.16 -3.85
C GLY A 209 -5.83 8.11 -4.89
N PHE A 210 -6.96 8.76 -4.56
CA PHE A 210 -7.67 9.68 -5.46
C PHE A 210 -7.02 11.08 -5.53
N LEU A 211 -5.87 11.19 -6.18
CA LEU A 211 -4.99 12.35 -6.05
C LEU A 211 -5.53 13.64 -6.66
N LYS A 212 -6.30 13.61 -7.75
CA LYS A 212 -6.85 14.83 -8.38
C LYS A 212 -7.72 15.67 -7.45
N LYS A 213 -8.41 15.02 -6.49
CA LYS A 213 -9.22 15.70 -5.47
C LYS A 213 -8.35 16.43 -4.43
N ALA A 214 -7.05 16.21 -4.45
CA ALA A 214 -6.07 16.89 -3.63
C ALA A 214 -5.19 17.75 -4.54
N GLU A 215 -5.49 19.06 -4.59
CA GLU A 215 -4.76 20.05 -5.41
C GLU A 215 -3.23 19.98 -5.23
N SER A 216 -2.79 19.69 -3.99
CA SER A 216 -1.40 19.49 -3.63
C SER A 216 -1.31 18.61 -2.37
N ILE A 217 -0.38 17.65 -2.37
CA ILE A 217 -0.08 16.78 -1.24
C ILE A 217 1.35 17.06 -0.77
N ALA A 218 1.46 17.72 0.38
CA ALA A 218 2.75 17.98 1.01
C ALA A 218 3.19 16.84 1.94
N CYS A 219 4.42 16.38 1.73
CA CYS A 219 5.24 15.61 2.64
C CYS A 219 6.35 16.52 3.22
N ALA A 220 7.32 15.97 3.94
CA ALA A 220 8.39 16.75 4.59
C ALA A 220 9.30 17.44 3.57
N ASP A 221 9.73 16.71 2.53
CA ASP A 221 10.66 17.17 1.50
C ASP A 221 10.06 17.06 0.09
N VAL A 222 8.95 16.34 -0.07
CA VAL A 222 8.31 16.11 -1.37
C VAL A 222 6.93 16.75 -1.39
N THR A 223 6.61 17.48 -2.45
CA THR A 223 5.26 17.94 -2.76
C THR A 223 4.80 17.32 -4.07
N ILE A 224 3.59 16.74 -4.07
CA ILE A 224 3.03 15.98 -5.19
C ILE A 224 1.74 16.67 -5.65
N GLN A 225 1.64 16.92 -6.94
CA GLN A 225 0.41 17.39 -7.60
C GLN A 225 0.09 16.42 -8.73
N SER A 226 -1.18 16.09 -8.93
CA SER A 226 -1.59 15.08 -9.91
C SER A 226 -2.90 15.48 -10.58
N GLY A 227 -2.94 15.46 -11.91
CA GLY A 227 -4.17 15.55 -12.68
C GLY A 227 -4.87 14.20 -12.88
N ASN A 228 -4.20 13.08 -12.57
CA ASN A 228 -4.82 11.76 -12.58
C ASN A 228 -5.84 11.60 -11.46
N ASP A 229 -7.03 11.07 -11.78
CA ASP A 229 -8.09 10.77 -10.81
C ASP A 229 -7.59 9.83 -9.71
N TYR A 230 -6.84 8.79 -10.08
CA TYR A 230 -6.18 7.84 -9.19
C TYR A 230 -4.73 7.64 -9.61
N ALA A 231 -3.79 7.72 -8.66
CA ALA A 231 -2.38 7.44 -8.89
C ALA A 231 -1.66 7.04 -7.60
N THR A 232 -0.52 6.39 -7.78
CA THR A 232 0.45 6.05 -6.74
C THR A 232 1.77 6.69 -7.13
N VAL A 233 2.30 7.54 -6.25
CA VAL A 233 3.57 8.23 -6.44
C VAL A 233 4.47 7.89 -5.27
N LEU A 234 5.65 7.33 -5.56
CA LEU A 234 6.62 6.93 -4.55
C LEU A 234 8.00 7.51 -4.90
N VAL A 235 8.57 8.28 -3.98
CA VAL A 235 9.87 8.96 -4.12
C VAL A 235 10.82 8.41 -3.07
N VAL A 236 11.90 7.74 -3.50
CA VAL A 236 12.74 6.91 -2.63
C VAL A 236 14.22 7.18 -2.87
N ALA A 237 14.99 7.39 -1.80
CA ALA A 237 16.43 7.56 -1.88
C ALA A 237 17.14 6.25 -2.27
N MET A 238 18.03 6.32 -3.25
CA MET A 238 18.81 5.17 -3.72
C MET A 238 20.18 5.05 -3.05
N ASP A 239 20.59 6.05 -2.26
CA ASP A 239 21.89 6.13 -1.60
C ASP A 239 21.81 6.08 -0.06
N ASP A 240 20.67 5.64 0.48
CA ASP A 240 20.43 5.46 1.93
C ASP A 240 20.51 6.76 2.77
N LYS A 241 20.46 7.92 2.11
CA LYS A 241 20.39 9.23 2.77
C LYS A 241 18.96 9.76 2.83
N PRO A 242 18.64 10.69 3.76
CA PRO A 242 17.38 11.42 3.71
C PRO A 242 17.19 12.12 2.36
N LEU A 243 15.95 12.21 1.87
CA LEU A 243 15.63 12.76 0.54
C LEU A 243 16.18 14.18 0.32
N ALA A 244 16.21 14.99 1.38
CA ALA A 244 16.76 16.35 1.35
C ALA A 244 18.28 16.41 1.06
N ALA A 245 19.01 15.30 1.24
CA ALA A 245 20.47 15.22 1.08
C ALA A 245 20.93 14.04 0.19
N SER A 246 19.98 13.32 -0.42
CA SER A 246 20.26 12.19 -1.31
C SER A 246 20.83 12.70 -2.64
N GLY A 247 21.90 12.07 -3.12
CA GLY A 247 22.46 12.34 -4.44
C GLY A 247 21.81 11.53 -5.56
N LYS A 248 20.89 10.61 -5.22
CA LYS A 248 20.23 9.74 -6.19
C LYS A 248 18.86 9.31 -5.70
N VAL A 249 17.79 9.75 -6.38
CA VAL A 249 16.39 9.52 -5.94
C VAL A 249 15.58 8.86 -7.06
N LEU A 250 14.91 7.74 -6.76
CA LEU A 250 13.95 7.10 -7.66
C LEU A 250 12.55 7.71 -7.44
N VAL A 251 11.97 8.28 -8.49
CA VAL A 251 10.55 8.66 -8.57
C VAL A 251 9.84 7.60 -9.40
N GLN A 252 8.87 6.91 -8.81
CA GLN A 252 8.05 5.91 -9.45
C GLN A 252 6.59 6.36 -9.43
N VAL A 253 5.91 6.24 -10.58
CA VAL A 253 4.49 6.57 -10.73
C VAL A 253 3.75 5.36 -11.28
N GLY A 254 2.63 5.03 -10.66
CA GLY A 254 1.64 4.08 -11.15
C GLY A 254 0.27 4.73 -11.21
N THR A 255 -0.51 4.42 -12.23
CA THR A 255 -1.86 4.93 -12.45
C THR A 255 -2.84 3.76 -12.53
N THR A 256 -3.72 3.75 -13.52
CA THR A 256 -4.65 2.68 -13.84
C THR A 256 -4.20 2.01 -15.14
N GLN A 257 -4.36 0.69 -15.21
CA GLN A 257 -4.18 -0.06 -16.45
C GLN A 257 -5.45 -0.78 -16.88
N ARG A 258 -5.63 -0.93 -18.19
CA ARG A 258 -6.68 -1.75 -18.81
C ARG A 258 -6.19 -2.41 -20.10
N PRO A 259 -6.69 -3.58 -20.48
CA PRO A 259 -6.42 -4.15 -21.79
C PRO A 259 -6.92 -3.23 -22.91
N THR A 260 -6.31 -3.33 -24.09
CA THR A 260 -6.76 -2.61 -25.28
C THR A 260 -8.20 -3.00 -25.63
N GLY A 261 -9.09 -2.02 -25.74
CA GLY A 261 -10.50 -2.25 -26.06
C GLY A 261 -11.39 -2.62 -24.86
N TRP A 262 -10.86 -2.56 -23.62
CA TRP A 262 -11.65 -2.71 -22.40
C TRP A 262 -12.87 -1.78 -22.39
N LYS A 263 -14.04 -2.33 -22.04
CA LYS A 263 -15.28 -1.57 -21.94
C LYS A 263 -16.07 -1.95 -20.70
N THR A 264 -16.60 -0.93 -20.05
CA THR A 264 -17.59 -1.07 -18.98
C THR A 264 -18.89 -0.38 -19.35
N ARG A 265 -19.96 -0.75 -18.66
CA ARG A 265 -21.22 0.00 -18.66
C ARG A 265 -21.71 0.21 -17.23
N PRO A 266 -22.40 1.32 -16.93
CA PRO A 266 -22.99 1.54 -15.61
C PRO A 266 -23.91 0.37 -15.22
N ALA A 267 -23.79 -0.07 -13.98
CA ALA A 267 -24.59 -1.15 -13.41
C ALA A 267 -24.91 -0.85 -11.93
N LYS A 268 -25.78 -1.66 -11.34
CA LYS A 268 -26.03 -1.65 -9.90
C LYS A 268 -25.49 -2.95 -9.29
N VAL A 269 -24.56 -2.84 -8.35
CA VAL A 269 -23.98 -3.99 -7.64
C VAL A 269 -24.36 -3.86 -6.16
N GLY A 270 -25.18 -4.78 -5.65
CA GLY A 270 -25.67 -4.70 -4.26
C GLY A 270 -26.44 -3.41 -3.95
N GLY A 271 -27.12 -2.81 -4.94
CA GLY A 271 -27.84 -1.55 -4.81
C GLY A 271 -26.99 -0.28 -4.93
N GLN A 272 -25.66 -0.41 -5.05
CA GLN A 272 -24.75 0.71 -5.23
C GLN A 272 -24.41 0.93 -6.71
N ASP A 273 -24.03 2.16 -7.07
CA ASP A 273 -23.46 2.43 -8.39
C ASP A 273 -22.19 1.62 -8.59
N GLY A 274 -22.10 0.96 -9.73
CA GLY A 274 -20.95 0.17 -10.12
C GLY A 274 -20.85 0.07 -11.63
N GLU A 275 -19.96 -0.80 -12.08
CA GLU A 275 -19.73 -1.05 -13.48
C GLU A 275 -19.81 -2.55 -13.77
N GLU A 276 -20.45 -2.89 -14.89
CA GLU A 276 -20.37 -4.23 -15.48
C GLU A 276 -19.30 -4.22 -16.56
N VAL A 277 -18.43 -5.23 -16.55
CA VAL A 277 -17.45 -5.46 -17.61
C VAL A 277 -18.19 -5.97 -18.85
N ALA A 278 -18.26 -5.13 -19.89
CA ALA A 278 -18.92 -5.45 -21.15
C ALA A 278 -17.95 -6.08 -22.16
N ASP A 279 -16.66 -5.75 -22.08
CA ASP A 279 -15.59 -6.31 -22.90
C ASP A 279 -14.28 -6.32 -22.11
N PHE A 280 -13.63 -7.47 -22.04
CA PHE A 280 -12.33 -7.63 -21.37
C PHE A 280 -11.17 -7.04 -22.18
N GLY A 281 -11.38 -6.74 -23.46
CA GLY A 281 -10.32 -6.29 -24.36
C GLY A 281 -9.29 -7.39 -24.65
N LYS A 282 -8.12 -6.97 -25.14
CA LYS A 282 -7.01 -7.84 -25.54
C LYS A 282 -5.65 -7.18 -25.30
N ALA A 283 -4.58 -7.94 -25.47
CA ALA A 283 -3.23 -7.42 -25.42
C ALA A 283 -3.02 -6.26 -26.42
N PRO A 284 -2.16 -5.28 -26.11
CA PRO A 284 -1.39 -5.12 -24.86
C PRO A 284 -2.21 -4.47 -23.72
N TRP A 285 -1.61 -4.40 -22.53
CA TRP A 285 -2.05 -3.48 -21.46
C TRP A 285 -1.83 -2.03 -21.89
N LEU A 286 -2.81 -1.17 -21.66
CA LEU A 286 -2.73 0.28 -21.78
C LEU A 286 -2.71 0.90 -20.39
N ILE A 287 -1.79 1.84 -20.17
CA ILE A 287 -1.59 2.54 -18.90
C ILE A 287 -2.05 3.98 -19.11
N VAL A 288 -2.81 4.51 -18.16
CA VAL A 288 -3.15 5.93 -18.15
C VAL A 288 -1.88 6.75 -17.95
N GLU A 289 -1.63 7.73 -18.81
CA GLU A 289 -0.45 8.60 -18.74
C GLU A 289 -0.31 9.25 -17.35
N GLY A 290 0.93 9.36 -16.86
CA GLY A 290 1.21 10.03 -15.59
C GLY A 290 1.17 11.55 -15.75
N ASP A 291 0.10 12.19 -15.29
CA ASP A 291 -0.01 13.64 -15.14
C ASP A 291 0.34 14.01 -13.70
N VAL A 292 1.65 13.95 -13.40
CA VAL A 292 2.19 14.16 -12.05
C VAL A 292 3.30 15.21 -12.09
N LYS A 293 3.27 16.11 -11.12
CA LYS A 293 4.38 17.03 -10.83
C LYS A 293 4.91 16.76 -9.43
N VAL A 294 6.21 16.52 -9.34
CA VAL A 294 6.92 16.28 -8.08
C VAL A 294 7.89 17.41 -7.83
N THR A 295 7.78 18.06 -6.68
CA THR A 295 8.78 19.04 -6.21
C THR A 295 9.49 18.48 -5.00
N ILE A 296 10.82 18.49 -5.02
CA ILE A 296 11.67 17.93 -3.97
C ILE A 296 12.56 19.03 -3.40
N ARG A 297 12.54 19.19 -2.08
CA ARG A 297 13.44 20.07 -1.33
C ARG A 297 14.84 19.46 -1.24
N ASN A 298 15.51 19.39 -2.37
CA ASN A 298 16.88 18.97 -2.50
C ASN A 298 17.52 19.75 -3.67
N PRO A 299 18.26 20.83 -3.41
CA PRO A 299 18.83 21.67 -4.46
C PRO A 299 20.03 21.01 -5.18
N GLN A 300 20.54 19.89 -4.66
CA GLN A 300 21.72 19.21 -5.22
C GLN A 300 21.38 18.42 -6.50
N LEU A 301 20.13 17.96 -6.63
CA LEU A 301 19.64 17.24 -7.81
C LEU A 301 19.58 18.18 -9.02
N LYS A 302 20.06 17.74 -10.18
CA LYS A 302 20.14 18.59 -11.39
C LYS A 302 19.41 17.99 -12.58
N THR A 303 19.44 16.67 -12.70
CA THR A 303 19.01 15.94 -13.88
C THR A 303 17.99 14.88 -13.50
N ALA A 304 17.04 14.64 -14.38
CA ALA A 304 16.14 13.51 -14.35
C ALA A 304 16.51 12.57 -15.51
N VAL A 305 16.84 11.31 -15.18
CA VAL A 305 17.06 10.22 -16.13
C VAL A 305 15.75 9.44 -16.20
N VAL A 306 15.06 9.54 -17.34
CA VAL A 306 13.84 8.78 -17.59
C VAL A 306 14.23 7.36 -17.93
N LEU A 307 13.64 6.38 -17.24
CA LEU A 307 13.91 4.96 -17.51
C LEU A 307 12.81 4.36 -18.39
N ASP A 308 13.17 3.33 -19.15
CA ASP A 308 12.18 2.48 -19.81
C ASP A 308 11.42 1.60 -18.78
N PRO A 309 10.36 0.87 -19.19
CA PRO A 309 9.61 0.00 -18.29
C PRO A 309 10.43 -1.12 -17.63
N ASN A 310 11.60 -1.46 -18.16
CA ASN A 310 12.52 -2.45 -17.58
C ASN A 310 13.58 -1.81 -16.67
N GLY A 311 13.52 -0.50 -16.45
CA GLY A 311 14.43 0.25 -15.59
C GLY A 311 15.76 0.63 -16.26
N MET A 312 15.86 0.51 -17.59
CA MET A 312 17.07 0.90 -18.32
C MET A 312 17.08 2.42 -18.59
N PRO A 313 18.24 3.09 -18.48
CA PRO A 313 18.33 4.53 -18.64
C PRO A 313 18.07 4.95 -20.09
N GLY A 314 17.12 5.87 -20.27
CA GLY A 314 16.79 6.51 -21.54
C GLY A 314 17.21 7.98 -21.57
N LYS A 315 16.25 8.86 -21.89
CA LYS A 315 16.48 10.31 -22.05
C LYS A 315 16.81 11.00 -20.73
N ARG A 316 17.67 12.02 -20.79
CA ARG A 316 17.96 12.93 -19.67
C ARG A 316 17.22 14.25 -19.90
N ILE A 317 16.54 14.75 -18.87
CA ILE A 317 15.87 16.04 -18.87
C ILE A 317 16.35 16.89 -17.68
N PRO A 318 16.53 18.21 -17.83
CA PRO A 318 16.89 19.08 -16.71
C PRO A 318 15.73 19.20 -15.72
N LEU A 319 16.06 19.29 -14.42
CA LEU A 319 15.07 19.64 -13.40
C LEU A 319 14.84 21.15 -13.38
N ALA A 320 13.58 21.56 -13.27
CA ALA A 320 13.24 22.96 -13.14
C ALA A 320 13.55 23.45 -11.73
N ASP A 321 14.12 24.64 -11.62
CA ASP A 321 14.25 25.34 -10.34
C ASP A 321 12.90 25.91 -9.92
N SER A 322 12.57 25.72 -8.65
CA SER A 322 11.47 26.39 -7.97
C SER A 322 12.00 27.00 -6.69
N GLY A 323 11.38 28.08 -6.19
CA GLY A 323 11.74 28.64 -4.88
C GLY A 323 11.64 27.65 -3.71
N ALA A 324 11.00 26.49 -3.92
CA ALA A 324 10.81 25.42 -2.95
C ALA A 324 11.77 24.21 -3.12
N GLY A 325 12.57 24.17 -4.19
CA GLY A 325 13.44 23.04 -4.53
C GLY A 325 13.47 22.72 -6.02
N LYS A 326 13.70 21.46 -6.37
CA LYS A 326 13.74 20.97 -7.76
C LYS A 326 12.41 20.37 -8.16
N THR A 327 11.92 20.72 -9.34
CA THR A 327 10.64 20.26 -9.87
C THR A 327 10.83 19.36 -11.08
N LEU A 328 10.21 18.18 -11.04
CA LEU A 328 10.01 17.26 -12.13
C LEU A 328 8.55 17.33 -12.57
N VAL A 329 8.30 17.69 -13.83
CA VAL A 329 7.06 17.30 -14.52
C VAL A 329 7.31 15.89 -15.04
N PHE A 330 6.54 14.93 -14.53
CA PHE A 330 6.77 13.53 -14.81
C PHE A 330 6.49 13.25 -16.30
N PRO A 331 7.38 12.55 -17.03
CA PRO A 331 7.11 12.19 -18.41
C PRO A 331 5.86 11.29 -18.50
N PRO A 332 4.88 11.61 -19.37
CA PRO A 332 3.60 10.90 -19.41
C PRO A 332 3.74 9.42 -19.79
N ASP A 333 4.82 9.08 -20.50
CA ASP A 333 5.15 7.76 -21.05
C ASP A 333 6.08 6.92 -20.14
N ALA A 334 6.41 7.40 -18.94
CA ALA A 334 7.36 6.73 -18.04
C ALA A 334 6.67 5.98 -16.88
N LEU A 335 7.37 5.01 -16.31
CA LEU A 335 7.06 4.44 -14.97
C LEU A 335 8.05 4.92 -13.90
N TYR A 336 9.28 5.22 -14.32
CA TYR A 336 10.38 5.54 -13.43
C TYR A 336 11.22 6.70 -13.95
N VAL A 337 11.64 7.55 -13.02
CA VAL A 337 12.62 8.61 -13.26
C VAL A 337 13.62 8.60 -12.12
N VAL A 338 14.91 8.62 -12.43
CA VAL A 338 15.98 8.73 -11.45
C VAL A 338 16.51 10.16 -11.46
N LEU A 339 16.54 10.80 -10.30
CA LEU A 339 17.05 12.15 -10.11
C LEU A 339 18.48 12.08 -9.60
N GLU A 340 19.37 12.86 -10.22
CA GLU A 340 20.80 12.96 -9.92
C GLU A 340 21.26 14.42 -9.95
#